data_AF-A0A1U8Q056-F1
#
_entry.id   AF-A0A1U8Q056-F1
#
_cell.length_a   1.000
_cell.length_b   1.000
_cell.length_c   1.000
_cell.angle_alpha   90.00
_cell.angle_beta   90.00
_cell.angle_gamma   90.00
#
_symmetry.space_group_name_H-M   'P 1'
#
loop_
_entity.id
_entity.type
_entity.pdbx_description
1 polymer ?
#
loop_
_entity_poly.entity_id
_entity_poly.type
_entity_poly.pdbx_seq_one_letter_code
_entity_poly.pdbx_strand_id
1 'polypeptide(L)'
;MKYFIYHDVVASFKLEKSVSLLNANILELEHNIIDEIGVADSKVVVISLKSLAGSNSTDVVFAVVPYLENLNISSPALSLLRSVFEELVIDQTPLHLNSSLFGDPFSFEVLKFQGGITVTPQQNAFLLQRVQIFFNFTLNFSIDQIQEYFIELKKQLKSGLHLTSHEVCHFINFM
;
A
#
# COMPACT_ATOMS: atom_id res chain seq x y z
N MET A 1 -2.54 -10.18 13.95
CA MET A 1 -2.50 -11.10 12.79
C MET A 1 -3.81 -11.87 12.53
N LYS A 2 -4.77 -11.95 13.47
CA LYS A 2 -6.02 -12.76 13.32
C LYS A 2 -7.13 -12.12 12.45
N TYR A 3 -7.03 -10.83 12.11
CA TYR A 3 -8.11 -10.07 11.44
C TYR A 3 -7.97 -9.93 9.91
N PHE A 4 -6.80 -10.24 9.34
CA PHE A 4 -6.55 -10.10 7.89
C PHE A 4 -7.23 -11.19 7.04
N ILE A 5 -7.60 -12.32 7.65
CA ILE A 5 -8.04 -13.52 6.92
C ILE A 5 -9.43 -13.32 6.30
N TYR A 6 -10.26 -12.43 6.85
CA TYR A 6 -11.67 -12.26 6.46
C TYR A 6 -11.95 -11.15 5.44
N HIS A 7 -10.97 -10.31 5.10
CA HIS A 7 -11.18 -9.14 4.25
C HIS A 7 -10.41 -9.29 2.94
N ASP A 8 -11.06 -8.96 1.82
CA ASP A 8 -10.48 -9.13 0.48
C ASP A 8 -9.59 -7.96 0.03
N VAL A 9 -9.82 -6.79 0.60
CA VAL A 9 -9.00 -5.60 0.39
C VAL A 9 -8.61 -5.01 1.73
N VAL A 10 -7.29 -4.89 1.97
CA VAL A 10 -6.70 -4.40 3.20
C VAL A 10 -5.49 -3.55 2.86
N ALA A 11 -5.42 -2.37 3.47
CA ALA A 11 -4.29 -1.46 3.37
C ALA A 11 -3.96 -0.85 4.73
N SER A 12 -2.81 -0.19 4.80
CA SER A 12 -2.37 0.55 5.97
C SER A 12 -1.67 1.84 5.59
N PHE A 13 -1.66 2.77 6.54
CA PHE A 13 -0.85 3.98 6.48
C PHE A 13 -0.53 4.43 7.90
N LYS A 14 0.40 5.36 8.03
CA LYS A 14 0.83 5.89 9.32
C LYS A 14 0.33 7.31 9.51
N LEU A 15 0.00 7.65 10.74
CA LEU A 15 -0.35 9.01 11.18
C LEU A 15 0.47 9.39 12.39
N GLU A 16 0.92 10.66 12.47
CA GLU A 16 1.55 11.23 13.66
C GLU A 16 0.50 11.61 14.74
N LYS A 17 -0.32 10.64 15.11
CA LYS A 17 -1.38 10.77 16.12
C LYS A 17 -1.37 9.57 17.06
N SER A 18 -1.80 9.80 18.30
CA SER A 18 -1.92 8.73 19.29
C SER A 18 -3.12 7.83 18.98
N VAL A 19 -2.99 6.54 19.36
CA VAL A 19 -4.08 5.57 19.25
C VAL A 19 -5.35 6.08 19.93
N SER A 20 -5.23 6.73 21.09
CA SER A 20 -6.38 7.27 21.83
C SER A 20 -7.15 8.33 21.05
N LEU A 21 -6.45 9.23 20.34
CA LEU A 21 -7.09 10.26 19.51
C LEU A 21 -7.80 9.63 18.32
N LEU A 22 -7.14 8.71 17.63
CA LEU A 22 -7.71 8.04 16.46
C LEU A 22 -8.92 7.19 16.84
N ASN A 23 -8.84 6.46 17.95
CA ASN A 23 -9.95 5.63 18.43
C ASN A 23 -11.17 6.46 18.86
N ALA A 24 -10.94 7.66 19.41
CA ALA A 24 -12.03 8.59 19.74
C ALA A 24 -12.72 9.19 18.50
N ASN A 25 -12.07 9.17 17.33
CA ASN A 25 -12.55 9.76 16.08
C ASN A 25 -12.61 8.71 14.95
N ILE A 26 -12.83 7.44 15.28
CA ILE A 26 -12.70 6.33 14.33
C ILE A 26 -13.69 6.41 13.16
N LEU A 27 -14.93 6.85 13.43
CA LEU A 27 -15.96 7.00 12.39
C LEU A 27 -15.62 8.11 11.40
N GLU A 28 -15.05 9.22 11.89
CA GLU A 28 -14.60 10.32 11.05
C GLU A 28 -13.40 9.88 10.21
N LEU A 29 -12.48 9.11 10.80
CA LEU A 29 -11.33 8.54 10.09
C LEU A 29 -11.80 7.60 8.96
N GLU A 30 -12.72 6.68 9.23
CA GLU A 30 -13.31 5.79 8.22
C GLU A 30 -13.99 6.57 7.09
N HIS A 31 -14.75 7.62 7.44
CA HIS A 31 -15.42 8.48 6.48
C HIS A 31 -14.44 9.23 5.57
N ASN A 32 -13.38 9.79 6.14
CA ASN A 32 -12.36 10.51 5.38
C ASN A 32 -11.61 9.58 4.41
N ILE A 33 -11.30 8.35 4.84
CA ILE A 33 -10.64 7.37 3.95
C ILE A 33 -11.57 6.99 2.79
N ILE A 34 -12.86 6.69 3.04
CA ILE A 34 -13.76 6.27 1.95
C ILE A 34 -14.03 7.41 0.96
N ASP A 35 -14.12 8.64 1.44
CA ASP A 35 -14.33 9.83 0.59
C ASP A 35 -13.14 10.05 -0.34
N GLU A 36 -11.92 9.86 0.16
CA GLU A 36 -10.69 10.03 -0.62
C GLU A 36 -10.49 8.91 -1.66
N ILE A 37 -10.75 7.64 -1.30
CA ILE A 37 -10.58 6.52 -2.25
C ILE A 37 -11.74 6.41 -3.26
N GLY A 38 -12.90 7.01 -2.97
CA GLY A 38 -13.97 7.26 -3.93
C GLY A 38 -14.69 6.00 -4.48
N VAL A 39 -14.75 4.90 -3.72
CA VAL A 39 -15.32 3.64 -4.21
C VAL A 39 -16.78 3.47 -3.79
N ALA A 40 -17.68 3.53 -4.77
CA ALA A 40 -19.11 3.32 -4.58
C ALA A 40 -19.45 1.93 -4.00
N ASP A 41 -20.61 1.84 -3.34
CA ASP A 41 -21.18 0.63 -2.74
C ASP A 41 -20.24 -0.10 -1.75
N SER A 42 -19.28 0.64 -1.19
CA SER A 42 -18.32 0.14 -0.22
C SER A 42 -18.26 1.05 1.01
N LYS A 43 -17.68 0.54 2.08
CA LYS A 43 -17.37 1.28 3.30
C LYS A 43 -15.97 0.90 3.77
N VAL A 44 -15.34 1.81 4.49
CA VAL A 44 -14.06 1.55 5.16
C VAL A 44 -14.34 1.14 6.59
N VAL A 45 -13.59 0.14 7.06
CA VAL A 45 -13.57 -0.26 8.47
C VAL A 45 -12.14 -0.29 8.96
N VAL A 46 -11.83 0.44 10.03
CA VAL A 46 -10.53 0.38 10.69
C VAL A 46 -10.44 -0.91 11.48
N ILE A 47 -9.50 -1.78 11.09
CA ILE A 47 -9.30 -3.11 11.66
C ILE A 47 -8.38 -3.04 12.89
N SER A 48 -7.37 -2.16 12.85
CA SER A 48 -6.36 -2.09 13.89
C SER A 48 -5.71 -0.71 13.94
N LEU A 49 -5.42 -0.26 15.15
CA LEU A 49 -4.60 0.91 15.45
C LEU A 49 -3.44 0.45 16.32
N LYS A 50 -2.20 0.55 15.81
CA LYS A 50 -1.01 0.09 16.53
C LYS A 50 -0.02 1.24 16.71
N SER A 51 0.30 1.56 17.96
CA SER A 51 1.36 2.53 18.25
C SER A 51 2.71 2.00 17.79
N LEU A 52 3.48 2.87 17.13
CA LEU A 52 4.82 2.59 16.68
C LEU A 52 5.82 2.84 17.81
N ALA A 53 6.64 1.84 18.13
CA ALA A 53 7.58 1.91 19.26
C ALA A 53 8.55 3.09 19.08
N GLY A 54 8.61 3.97 20.08
CA GLY A 54 9.50 5.14 20.07
C GLY A 54 9.00 6.33 19.24
N SER A 55 7.76 6.31 18.75
CA SER A 55 7.13 7.43 18.05
C SER A 55 5.73 7.76 18.60
N ASN A 56 5.27 8.99 18.39
CA ASN A 56 3.86 9.38 18.57
C ASN A 56 2.98 8.99 17.37
N SER A 57 3.52 8.16 16.47
CA SER A 57 2.81 7.68 15.30
C SER A 57 2.01 6.40 15.58
N THR A 58 0.90 6.27 14.87
CA THR A 58 0.05 5.09 14.86
C THR A 58 -0.01 4.53 13.45
N ASP A 59 0.20 3.23 13.34
CA ASP A 59 -0.09 2.43 12.17
C ASP A 59 -1.59 2.13 12.13
N VAL A 60 -2.26 2.61 11.09
CA VAL A 60 -3.69 2.46 10.85
C VAL A 60 -3.88 1.39 9.79
N VAL A 61 -4.53 0.30 10.17
CA VAL A 61 -4.89 -0.78 9.26
C VAL A 61 -6.39 -0.73 9.02
N PHE A 62 -6.79 -0.68 7.75
CA PHE A 62 -8.19 -0.63 7.37
C PHE A 62 -8.52 -1.64 6.27
N ALA A 63 -9.80 -2.00 6.17
CA ALA A 63 -10.35 -2.78 5.09
C ALA A 63 -11.40 -1.98 4.32
N VAL A 64 -11.45 -2.23 3.01
CA VAL A 64 -12.56 -1.79 2.17
C VAL A 64 -13.51 -2.96 2.03
N VAL A 65 -14.73 -2.80 2.52
CA VAL A 65 -15.74 -3.86 2.55
C VAL A 65 -17.00 -3.43 1.82
N PRO A 66 -17.80 -4.37 1.31
CA PRO A 66 -19.11 -4.07 0.75
C PRO A 66 -19.99 -3.31 1.75
N TYR A 67 -20.77 -2.34 1.27
CA TYR A 67 -21.68 -1.58 2.13
C TYR A 67 -22.73 -2.50 2.78
N LEU A 68 -23.27 -3.45 2.02
CA LEU A 68 -24.21 -4.47 2.46
C LEU A 68 -23.50 -5.80 2.74
N GLU A 69 -23.70 -6.37 3.94
CA GLU A 69 -22.92 -7.49 4.50
C GLU A 69 -23.02 -8.84 3.76
N ASN A 70 -23.72 -8.91 2.62
CA ASN A 70 -23.86 -10.13 1.80
C ASN A 70 -23.60 -9.89 0.30
N LEU A 71 -23.17 -8.68 -0.07
CA LEU A 71 -22.78 -8.37 -1.43
C LEU A 71 -21.26 -8.38 -1.55
N ASN A 72 -20.77 -8.45 -2.78
CA ASN A 72 -19.36 -8.25 -3.10
C ASN A 72 -19.20 -6.87 -3.73
N ILE A 73 -18.03 -6.26 -3.55
CA ILE A 73 -17.66 -5.08 -4.32
C ILE A 73 -17.60 -5.50 -5.80
N SER A 74 -18.23 -4.73 -6.67
CA SER A 74 -18.30 -5.06 -8.10
C SER A 74 -16.91 -5.08 -8.74
N SER A 75 -16.73 -5.88 -9.80
CA SER A 75 -15.44 -5.92 -10.51
C SER A 75 -14.99 -4.55 -11.04
N PRO A 76 -15.87 -3.68 -11.59
CA PRO A 76 -15.47 -2.32 -11.97
C PRO A 76 -15.00 -1.47 -10.78
N ALA A 77 -15.69 -1.55 -9.64
CA ALA A 77 -15.32 -0.83 -8.43
C ALA A 77 -13.97 -1.31 -7.86
N LEU A 78 -13.71 -2.63 -7.88
CA LEU A 78 -12.40 -3.19 -7.52
C LEU A 78 -11.29 -2.73 -8.47
N SER A 79 -11.54 -2.63 -9.78
CA SER A 79 -10.55 -2.12 -10.73
C SER A 79 -10.21 -0.64 -10.46
N LEU A 80 -11.22 0.18 -10.14
CA LEU A 80 -10.99 1.58 -9.78
C LEU A 80 -10.19 1.69 -8.48
N LEU A 81 -10.59 0.94 -7.44
CA LEU A 81 -9.88 0.89 -6.16
C LEU A 81 -8.41 0.48 -6.34
N ARG A 82 -8.18 -0.47 -7.25
CA ARG A 82 -6.82 -0.92 -7.59
C ARG A 82 -5.99 0.23 -8.13
N SER A 83 -6.51 0.98 -9.10
CA SER A 83 -5.80 2.13 -9.67
C SER A 83 -5.50 3.20 -8.62
N VAL A 84 -6.45 3.52 -7.74
CA VAL A 84 -6.23 4.47 -6.63
C VAL A 84 -5.11 3.99 -5.72
N PHE A 85 -5.13 2.71 -5.32
CA PHE A 85 -4.07 2.15 -4.47
C PHE A 85 -2.71 2.14 -5.16
N GLU A 86 -2.66 1.88 -6.46
CA GLU A 86 -1.42 1.97 -7.23
C GLU A 86 -0.82 3.38 -7.17
N GLU A 87 -1.63 4.43 -7.32
CA GLU A 87 -1.17 5.83 -7.22
C GLU A 87 -0.72 6.22 -5.80
N LEU A 88 -1.47 5.79 -4.78
CA LEU A 88 -1.13 6.04 -3.36
C LEU A 88 0.19 5.37 -2.97
N VAL A 89 0.43 4.12 -3.42
CA VAL A 89 1.66 3.37 -3.08
C VAL A 89 2.92 4.00 -3.68
N ILE A 90 2.82 4.64 -4.84
CA ILE A 90 3.95 5.31 -5.48
C ILE A 90 4.05 6.80 -5.15
N ASP A 91 3.24 7.27 -4.21
CA ASP A 91 3.19 8.67 -3.78
C ASP A 91 2.93 9.65 -4.94
N GLN A 92 2.24 9.18 -5.99
CA GLN A 92 1.78 10.04 -7.09
C GLN A 92 0.63 10.92 -6.65
N THR A 93 -0.26 10.37 -5.83
CA THR A 93 -1.33 11.09 -5.14
C THR A 93 -1.19 10.78 -3.65
N PRO A 94 -0.98 11.79 -2.78
CA PRO A 94 -0.97 11.55 -1.34
C PRO A 94 -2.41 11.32 -0.86
N LEU A 95 -2.57 10.43 0.12
CA LEU A 95 -3.87 10.24 0.78
C LEU A 95 -4.19 11.48 1.60
N HIS A 96 -5.27 12.19 1.28
CA HIS A 96 -5.72 13.32 2.10
C HIS A 96 -6.79 12.91 3.11
N LEU A 97 -6.62 13.37 4.35
CA LEU A 97 -7.63 13.31 5.39
C LEU A 97 -7.90 14.73 5.89
N ASN A 98 -8.82 14.89 6.84
CA ASN A 98 -8.99 16.12 7.58
C ASN A 98 -7.69 16.51 8.31
N SER A 99 -6.93 17.43 7.71
CA SER A 99 -5.60 17.82 8.14
C SER A 99 -5.59 18.44 9.55
N SER A 100 -6.70 19.08 9.95
CA SER A 100 -6.82 19.68 11.28
C SER A 100 -6.92 18.64 12.40
N LEU A 101 -7.55 17.49 12.11
CA LEU A 101 -7.78 16.43 13.09
C LEU A 101 -6.70 15.34 13.01
N PHE A 102 -6.39 14.88 11.80
CA PHE A 102 -5.53 13.72 11.57
C PHE A 102 -4.13 14.10 11.09
N GLY A 103 -3.97 15.27 10.47
CA GLY A 103 -2.74 15.64 9.77
C GLY A 103 -2.58 14.86 8.48
N ASP A 104 -1.33 14.74 8.02
CA ASP A 104 -1.00 14.11 6.74
C ASP A 104 -0.61 12.64 6.94
N PRO A 105 -1.30 11.70 6.27
CA PRO A 105 -0.88 10.31 6.15
C PRO A 105 0.49 10.14 5.47
N PHE A 106 1.20 9.08 5.82
CA PHE A 106 2.44 8.68 5.16
C PHE A 106 2.65 7.16 5.17
N SER A 107 3.57 6.66 4.35
CA SER A 107 3.89 5.24 4.19
C SER A 107 2.64 4.39 3.92
N PHE A 108 1.92 4.68 2.83
CA PHE A 108 0.77 3.88 2.42
C PHE A 108 1.23 2.52 1.89
N GLU A 109 0.60 1.45 2.39
CA GLU A 109 0.94 0.07 2.06
C GLU A 109 -0.33 -0.74 1.74
N VAL A 110 -0.28 -1.55 0.69
CA VAL A 110 -1.33 -2.54 0.40
C VAL A 110 -0.94 -3.87 1.03
N LEU A 111 -1.71 -4.29 2.02
CA LEU A 111 -1.46 -5.54 2.76
C LEU A 111 -2.12 -6.74 2.09
N LYS A 112 -3.28 -6.54 1.47
CA LYS A 112 -4.00 -7.58 0.71
C LYS A 112 -4.91 -6.93 -0.33
N PHE A 113 -4.92 -7.50 -1.53
CA PHE A 113 -5.87 -7.13 -2.58
C PHE A 113 -6.28 -8.37 -3.36
N GLN A 114 -7.57 -8.66 -3.46
CA GLN A 114 -8.06 -9.80 -4.23
C GLN A 114 -7.67 -9.68 -5.71
N GLY A 115 -7.00 -10.71 -6.24
CA GLY A 115 -6.44 -10.69 -7.59
C GLY A 115 -5.09 -9.97 -7.70
N GLY A 116 -4.53 -9.52 -6.57
CA GLY A 116 -3.23 -8.86 -6.49
C GLY A 116 -3.27 -7.39 -6.92
N ILE A 117 -2.13 -6.73 -6.71
CA ILE A 117 -1.80 -5.40 -7.22
C ILE A 117 -0.45 -5.48 -7.91
N THR A 118 -0.33 -4.81 -9.06
CA THR A 118 0.94 -4.69 -9.79
C THR A 118 1.26 -3.22 -9.92
N VAL A 119 2.11 -2.73 -9.02
CA VAL A 119 2.59 -1.35 -9.10
C VAL A 119 3.73 -1.29 -10.12
N THR A 120 3.51 -0.56 -11.21
CA THR A 120 4.60 -0.23 -12.15
C THR A 120 5.15 1.13 -11.75
N PRO A 121 6.31 1.19 -11.09
CA PRO A 121 6.85 2.47 -10.65
C PRO A 121 7.17 3.35 -11.85
N GLN A 122 6.95 4.66 -11.71
CA GLN A 122 7.20 5.62 -12.77
C GLN A 122 8.68 5.56 -13.19
N GLN A 123 8.93 5.08 -14.40
CA GLN A 123 10.27 4.97 -14.93
C GLN A 123 10.62 6.28 -15.62
N ASN A 124 11.54 7.05 -15.01
CA ASN A 124 12.20 8.19 -15.66
C ASN A 124 13.26 7.68 -16.65
N ALA A 125 12.87 6.78 -17.56
CA ALA A 125 13.71 6.35 -18.66
C ALA A 125 13.62 7.40 -19.78
N PHE A 126 14.73 7.65 -20.47
CA PHE A 126 14.72 8.48 -21.68
C PHE A 126 13.68 7.93 -22.67
N LEU A 127 12.91 8.76 -23.37
CA LEU A 127 11.82 8.32 -24.28
C LEU A 127 12.24 7.29 -25.37
N LEU A 128 13.54 7.17 -25.64
CA LEU A 128 14.12 6.20 -26.59
C LEU A 128 14.56 4.87 -25.92
N GLN A 129 14.56 4.78 -24.60
CA GLN A 129 14.87 3.55 -23.87
C GLN A 129 13.63 2.66 -23.87
N ARG A 130 13.62 1.66 -24.76
CA ARG A 130 12.60 0.61 -24.74
C ARG A 130 12.87 -0.27 -23.52
N VAL A 131 12.00 -0.19 -22.51
CA VAL A 131 12.07 -1.04 -21.31
C VAL A 131 11.92 -2.49 -21.76
N GLN A 132 12.99 -3.26 -21.66
CA GLN A 132 12.99 -4.67 -21.99
C GLN A 132 12.98 -5.45 -20.67
N ILE A 133 11.84 -6.07 -20.36
CA ILE A 133 11.73 -6.97 -19.20
C ILE A 133 12.44 -8.26 -19.59
N PHE A 134 13.67 -8.45 -19.13
CA PHE A 134 14.49 -9.60 -19.48
C PHE A 134 14.14 -10.87 -18.71
N PHE A 135 13.55 -10.73 -17.51
CA PHE A 135 13.19 -11.86 -16.66
C PHE A 135 12.08 -11.46 -15.68
N ASN A 136 11.23 -12.43 -15.34
CA ASN A 136 10.23 -12.34 -14.29
C ASN A 136 10.58 -13.37 -13.21
N PHE A 137 10.37 -13.04 -11.95
CA PHE A 137 10.54 -13.99 -10.85
C PHE A 137 9.42 -13.81 -9.82
N THR A 138 9.18 -14.87 -9.05
CA THR A 138 8.20 -14.89 -7.96
C THR A 138 8.93 -15.19 -6.67
N LEU A 139 8.71 -14.36 -5.65
CA LEU A 139 9.26 -14.56 -4.32
C LEU A 139 8.17 -15.19 -3.43
N ASN A 140 8.39 -16.43 -2.98
CA ASN A 140 7.51 -17.09 -2.02
C ASN A 140 7.90 -16.73 -0.58
N PHE A 141 8.02 -15.43 -0.30
CA PHE A 141 8.40 -14.89 1.00
C PHE A 141 7.36 -13.84 1.42
N SER A 142 7.16 -13.70 2.74
CA SER A 142 6.36 -12.58 3.26
C SER A 142 7.07 -11.25 3.01
N ILE A 143 6.31 -10.14 2.98
CA ILE A 143 6.88 -8.80 2.79
C ILE A 143 7.92 -8.48 3.87
N ASP A 144 7.64 -8.82 5.14
CA ASP A 144 8.56 -8.64 6.26
C ASP A 144 9.91 -9.36 6.02
N GLN A 145 9.86 -10.60 5.53
CA GLN A 145 11.07 -11.34 5.17
C GLN A 145 11.80 -10.70 3.99
N ILE A 146 11.07 -10.24 2.97
CA ILE A 146 11.68 -9.55 1.82
C ILE A 146 12.39 -8.27 2.29
N GLN A 147 11.81 -7.51 3.21
CA GLN A 147 12.42 -6.31 3.79
C GLN A 147 13.68 -6.65 4.59
N GLU A 148 13.63 -7.68 5.44
CA GLU A 148 14.79 -8.14 6.23
C GLU A 148 15.96 -8.55 5.32
N TYR A 149 15.66 -9.28 4.24
CA TYR A 149 16.67 -9.76 3.30
C TYR A 149 16.85 -8.86 2.08
N PHE A 150 16.28 -7.65 2.06
CA PHE A 150 16.22 -6.83 0.84
C PHE A 150 17.60 -6.48 0.30
N ILE A 151 18.54 -6.17 1.21
CA ILE A 151 19.93 -5.89 0.84
C ILE A 151 20.59 -7.11 0.18
N GLU A 152 20.30 -8.31 0.67
CA GLU A 152 20.86 -9.55 0.15
C GLU A 152 20.20 -9.94 -1.19
N LEU A 153 18.87 -9.85 -1.28
CA LEU A 153 18.11 -10.02 -2.52
C LEU A 153 18.63 -9.07 -3.61
N LYS A 154 18.89 -7.81 -3.26
CA LYS A 154 19.47 -6.79 -4.14
C LYS A 154 20.84 -7.20 -4.67
N LYS A 155 21.72 -7.73 -3.81
CA LYS A 155 23.04 -8.23 -4.20
C LYS A 155 22.93 -9.45 -5.11
N GLN A 156 22.08 -10.41 -4.77
CA GLN A 156 21.89 -11.62 -5.56
C GLN A 156 21.31 -11.33 -6.94
N LEU A 157 20.34 -10.43 -7.04
CA LEU A 157 19.79 -9.99 -8.33
C LEU A 157 20.87 -9.29 -9.18
N LYS A 158 21.67 -8.39 -8.59
CA LYS A 158 22.80 -7.76 -9.31
C LYS A 158 23.82 -8.79 -9.80
N SER A 159 24.13 -9.78 -8.97
CA SER A 159 25.06 -10.85 -9.31
C SER A 159 24.51 -11.76 -10.40
N GLY A 160 23.24 -12.17 -10.32
CA GLY A 160 22.60 -13.07 -11.27
C GLY A 160 22.35 -12.43 -12.64
N LEU A 161 22.24 -11.10 -12.69
CA LEU A 161 22.03 -10.36 -13.93
C LEU A 161 23.30 -10.14 -14.74
N HIS A 162 24.48 -10.39 -14.18
CA HIS A 162 25.77 -10.21 -14.87
C HIS A 162 25.89 -8.84 -15.58
N LEU A 163 25.42 -7.77 -14.92
CA LEU A 163 25.41 -6.43 -15.50
C LEU A 163 26.81 -6.00 -15.94
N THR A 164 26.90 -5.43 -17.14
CA THR A 164 28.11 -4.78 -17.64
C THR A 164 28.34 -3.44 -16.92
N SER A 165 29.52 -2.85 -17.07
CA SER A 165 29.90 -1.60 -16.39
C SER A 165 29.01 -0.38 -16.70
N HIS A 166 28.17 -0.45 -17.75
CA HIS A 166 27.28 0.61 -18.18
C HIS A 166 25.80 0.34 -17.84
N GLU A 167 25.51 -0.83 -17.27
CA GLU A 167 24.16 -1.23 -16.89
C GLU A 167 23.94 -1.01 -15.39
N VAL A 168 22.81 -0.42 -15.04
CA VAL A 168 22.49 -0.06 -13.66
C VAL A 168 21.21 -0.76 -13.25
N CYS A 169 21.30 -1.62 -12.22
CA CYS A 169 20.10 -2.16 -11.57
C CYS A 169 19.57 -1.13 -10.58
N HIS A 170 18.44 -0.50 -10.93
CA HIS A 170 17.73 0.41 -10.05
C HIS A 170 16.69 -0.36 -9.23
N PHE A 171 16.79 -0.24 -7.91
CA PHE A 171 15.80 -0.78 -6.99
C PHE A 171 15.01 0.40 -6.45
N ILE A 172 13.72 0.39 -6.70
CA ILE A 172 12.82 1.42 -6.21
C ILE A 172 12.46 0.99 -4.79
N ASN A 173 12.97 1.74 -3.81
CA ASN A 173 12.73 1.46 -2.41
C ASN A 173 11.25 1.77 -2.12
N PHE A 174 10.51 0.75 -1.73
CA PHE A 174 9.23 0.88 -1.06
C PHE A 174 9.54 0.94 0.44
N MET A 175 9.62 2.14 1.02
CA MET A 175 9.81 2.39 2.46
C MET A 175 8.65 3.19 3.02
#